data_AF-B4X2K0-F1
#
_entry.id   AF-B4X2K0-F1
#
_cell.length_a   1.000
_cell.length_b   1.000
_cell.length_c   1.000
_cell.angle_alpha   90.00
_cell.angle_beta   90.00
_cell.angle_gamma   90.00
#
_symmetry.space_group_name_H-M   'P 1'
#
loop_
_entity.id
_entity.type
_entity.pdbx_description
1 polymer ?
#
loop_
_entity_poly.entity_id
_entity_poly.type
_entity_poly.pdbx_seq_one_letter_code
_entity_poly.pdbx_strand_id
1 'polypeptide(L)'
;MTSRLGKGGMSHVFLATQHSFERQVAIKILTPTLALEPRFAERFMQEARTVASLNHPHIVPVYDVGEHQGYYYLTMEYVTGGSLKQRLADDALDESHALSILRQLAGALNYAGEHGFIHRDVKPDNVLFRADGSALLVDFGIASNVLRDTSVTQSNAIMGTPKYMSPEQHRSQPLTLQSDLYSLGCVFYEMLAGKPPFSAPDARSMGLAHLRDPLPLLPVALRRYQPLIRQLLAKDPADRPESGSALIAQLDNLEPGPGHYTADRSRYRPQEQGTTTPLAPRLRLKESKLGLSWRGNLYQYDIYLVADDFEQFQAHFPVMRSALMDWFQQRGARGKAVSIKATLHPWISGRVKQYLKELRRTEGLEFLARIPMAINLVGSDGDPIEKLAWGPMENSTTDTQQP
;
A
#
# COMPACT_ATOMS: atom_id res chain seq x y z
N MET A 1 19.10 -36.61 -6.66
CA MET A 1 18.99 -35.39 -5.83
C MET A 1 20.32 -35.13 -5.18
N THR A 2 20.79 -33.89 -5.18
CA THR A 2 22.14 -33.52 -4.71
C THR A 2 22.14 -32.84 -3.35
N SER A 3 21.11 -32.05 -3.02
CA SER A 3 20.94 -31.47 -1.68
C SER A 3 19.49 -31.08 -1.41
N ARG A 4 19.10 -30.93 -0.13
CA ARG A 4 17.79 -30.40 0.25
C ARG A 4 17.86 -28.87 0.36
N LEU A 5 16.99 -28.18 -0.37
CA LEU A 5 16.91 -26.72 -0.39
C LEU A 5 15.91 -26.17 0.65
N GLY A 6 14.84 -26.91 0.92
CA GLY A 6 13.80 -26.46 1.86
C GLY A 6 12.88 -27.58 2.33
N LYS A 7 12.20 -27.33 3.46
CA LYS A 7 11.14 -28.18 4.02
C LYS A 7 9.97 -27.31 4.44
N GLY A 8 8.81 -27.53 3.84
CA GLY A 8 7.53 -26.96 4.25
C GLY A 8 6.62 -28.00 4.92
N GLY A 9 5.44 -27.57 5.37
CA GLY A 9 4.46 -28.47 5.99
C GLY A 9 3.86 -29.49 5.02
N MET A 10 3.79 -29.16 3.73
CA MET A 10 3.12 -29.98 2.69
C MET A 10 4.09 -30.54 1.63
N SER A 11 5.34 -30.10 1.62
CA SER A 11 6.30 -30.48 0.59
C SER A 11 7.75 -30.30 1.03
N HIS A 12 8.65 -30.96 0.30
CA HIS A 12 10.10 -30.80 0.40
C HIS A 12 10.65 -30.29 -0.92
N VAL A 13 11.67 -29.43 -0.89
CA VAL A 13 12.32 -28.92 -2.09
C VAL A 13 13.78 -29.38 -2.11
N PHE A 14 14.21 -29.94 -3.24
CA PHE A 14 15.54 -30.49 -3.45
C PHE A 14 16.22 -29.87 -4.68
N LEU A 15 17.54 -29.74 -4.62
CA LEU A 15 18.35 -29.50 -5.80
C LEU A 15 18.56 -30.84 -6.52
N ALA A 16 18.44 -30.82 -7.83
CA ALA A 16 18.72 -31.97 -8.68
C ALA A 16 19.35 -31.53 -10.00
N THR A 17 19.91 -32.50 -10.71
CA THR A 17 20.39 -32.32 -12.08
C THR A 17 19.41 -33.01 -13.02
N GLN A 18 18.87 -32.26 -13.97
CA GLN A 18 18.11 -32.83 -15.07
C GLN A 18 19.11 -33.37 -16.11
N HIS A 19 19.31 -34.69 -16.14
CA HIS A 19 20.34 -35.33 -16.96
C HIS A 19 20.18 -35.08 -18.46
N SER A 20 18.95 -34.99 -18.99
CA SER A 20 18.68 -34.78 -20.42
C SER A 20 19.20 -33.44 -20.96
N PHE A 21 19.35 -32.44 -20.09
CA PHE A 21 19.83 -31.09 -20.45
C PHE A 21 21.06 -30.67 -19.64
N GLU A 22 21.61 -31.59 -18.84
CA GLU A 22 22.76 -31.36 -17.93
C GLU A 22 22.65 -30.08 -17.08
N ARG A 23 21.44 -29.72 -16.66
CA ARG A 23 21.17 -28.48 -15.91
C ARG A 23 20.69 -28.72 -14.49
N GLN A 24 20.92 -27.76 -13.61
CA GLN A 24 20.36 -27.77 -12.26
C GLN A 24 18.90 -27.34 -12.25
N VAL A 25 18.08 -28.01 -11.45
CA VAL A 25 16.66 -27.73 -11.24
C VAL A 25 16.29 -27.86 -9.77
N ALA A 26 15.28 -27.11 -9.34
CA ALA A 26 14.64 -27.33 -8.06
C ALA A 26 13.47 -28.30 -8.24
N ILE A 27 13.38 -29.34 -7.40
CA ILE A 27 12.30 -30.33 -7.41
C ILE A 27 11.52 -30.19 -6.11
N LYS A 28 10.25 -29.82 -6.21
CA LYS A 28 9.30 -29.82 -5.10
C LYS A 28 8.52 -31.13 -5.09
N ILE A 29 8.52 -31.82 -3.95
CA ILE A 29 7.88 -33.13 -3.76
C ILE A 29 6.85 -33.01 -2.65
N LEU A 30 5.62 -33.44 -2.92
CA LEU A 30 4.54 -33.46 -1.93
C LEU A 30 4.78 -34.53 -0.86
N THR A 31 4.35 -34.24 0.37
CA THR A 31 4.41 -35.24 1.45
C THR A 31 3.49 -36.42 1.17
N PRO A 32 3.89 -37.66 1.49
CA PRO A 32 3.12 -38.86 1.14
C PRO A 32 1.71 -38.89 1.72
N THR A 33 1.45 -38.22 2.85
CA THR A 33 0.10 -38.08 3.42
C THR A 33 -0.90 -37.37 2.50
N LEU A 34 -0.44 -36.41 1.69
CA LEU A 34 -1.26 -35.70 0.70
C LEU A 34 -1.34 -36.46 -0.63
N ALA A 35 -0.27 -37.17 -0.98
CA ALA A 35 -0.20 -37.94 -2.22
C ALA A 35 -1.16 -39.15 -2.25
N LEU A 36 -1.54 -39.67 -1.08
CA LEU A 36 -2.48 -40.79 -0.94
C LEU A 36 -3.95 -40.40 -1.14
N GLU A 37 -4.27 -39.10 -1.25
CA GLU A 37 -5.64 -38.65 -1.48
C GLU A 37 -5.89 -38.43 -3.00
N PRO A 38 -6.65 -39.30 -3.70
CA PRO A 38 -6.72 -39.26 -5.16
C PRO A 38 -7.28 -37.94 -5.73
N ARG A 39 -8.25 -37.34 -5.03
CA ARG A 39 -8.84 -36.05 -5.41
C ARG A 39 -7.85 -34.90 -5.29
N PHE A 40 -6.96 -34.96 -4.29
CA PHE A 40 -5.90 -33.97 -4.12
C PHE A 40 -4.86 -34.10 -5.23
N ALA A 41 -4.44 -35.32 -5.54
CA ALA A 41 -3.47 -35.59 -6.60
C ALA A 41 -3.91 -35.09 -7.99
N GLU A 42 -5.13 -35.41 -8.42
CA GLU A 42 -5.66 -34.97 -9.72
C GLU A 42 -5.71 -33.44 -9.82
N ARG A 43 -6.16 -32.78 -8.75
CA ARG A 43 -6.24 -31.33 -8.66
C ARG A 43 -4.86 -30.68 -8.63
N PHE A 44 -3.91 -31.27 -7.89
CA PHE A 44 -2.52 -30.82 -7.87
C PHE A 44 -1.91 -30.85 -9.26
N MET A 45 -2.08 -31.95 -9.99
CA MET A 45 -1.59 -32.07 -11.37
C MET A 45 -2.25 -31.05 -12.30
N GLN A 46 -3.56 -30.81 -12.14
CA GLN A 46 -4.29 -29.84 -12.95
C GLN A 46 -3.78 -28.42 -12.71
N GLU A 47 -3.61 -28.03 -11.45
CA GLU A 47 -3.12 -26.70 -11.12
C GLU A 47 -1.65 -26.50 -11.46
N ALA A 48 -0.81 -27.51 -11.25
CA ALA A 48 0.58 -27.47 -11.67
C ALA A 48 0.73 -27.26 -13.18
N ARG A 49 -0.16 -27.86 -14.00
CA ARG A 49 -0.22 -27.59 -15.44
C ARG A 49 -0.65 -26.16 -15.75
N THR A 50 -1.60 -25.60 -15.01
CA THR A 50 -1.96 -24.18 -15.16
C THR A 50 -0.76 -23.28 -14.85
N VAL A 51 -0.07 -23.50 -13.73
CA VAL A 51 1.15 -22.74 -13.40
C VAL A 51 2.24 -22.93 -14.45
N ALA A 52 2.41 -24.15 -14.99
CA ALA A 52 3.37 -24.42 -16.06
C ALA A 52 3.05 -23.72 -17.38
N SER A 53 1.78 -23.32 -17.60
CA SER A 53 1.39 -22.52 -18.76
C SER A 53 1.71 -21.03 -18.61
N LEU A 54 2.00 -20.56 -17.39
CA LEU A 54 2.34 -19.17 -17.14
C LEU A 54 3.76 -18.87 -17.64
N ASN A 55 3.88 -17.94 -18.59
CA ASN A 55 5.16 -17.50 -19.12
C ASN A 55 5.35 -16.00 -18.89
N HIS A 56 6.02 -15.66 -17.78
CA HIS A 56 6.27 -14.28 -17.39
C HIS A 56 7.65 -14.16 -16.73
N PRO A 57 8.45 -13.11 -16.99
CA PRO A 57 9.82 -12.99 -16.50
C PRO A 57 9.94 -13.03 -14.96
N HIS A 58 8.90 -12.62 -14.25
CA HIS A 58 8.86 -12.58 -12.78
C HIS A 58 7.99 -13.69 -12.15
N ILE A 59 7.68 -14.75 -12.91
CA ILE A 59 7.08 -16.00 -12.43
C ILE A 59 8.08 -17.14 -12.64
N VAL A 60 8.26 -18.01 -11.65
CA VAL A 60 9.18 -19.14 -11.79
C VAL A 60 8.74 -20.08 -12.92
N PRO A 61 9.60 -20.35 -13.92
CA PRO A 61 9.33 -21.36 -14.92
C PRO A 61 9.21 -22.74 -14.28
N VAL A 62 8.09 -23.40 -14.53
CA VAL A 62 7.91 -24.82 -14.25
C VAL A 62 8.31 -25.61 -15.49
N TYR A 63 9.21 -26.58 -15.32
CA TYR A 63 9.71 -27.38 -16.43
C TYR A 63 8.96 -28.69 -16.61
N ASP A 64 8.53 -29.31 -15.51
CA ASP A 64 7.86 -30.61 -15.56
C ASP A 64 7.04 -30.85 -14.30
N VAL A 65 5.99 -31.66 -14.43
CA VAL A 65 5.16 -32.14 -13.31
C VAL A 65 4.85 -33.61 -13.54
N GLY A 66 4.99 -34.43 -12.50
CA GLY A 66 4.79 -35.86 -12.63
C GLY A 66 4.53 -36.58 -11.32
N GLU A 67 4.45 -37.90 -11.45
CA GLU A 67 4.33 -38.85 -10.35
C GLU A 67 5.44 -39.89 -10.49
N HIS A 68 6.05 -40.25 -9.37
CA HIS A 68 7.03 -41.32 -9.31
C HIS A 68 6.91 -42.08 -7.99
N GLN A 69 6.62 -43.38 -8.07
CA GLN A 69 6.49 -44.27 -6.91
C GLN A 69 5.51 -43.74 -5.84
N GLY A 70 4.40 -43.16 -6.28
CA GLY A 70 3.38 -42.55 -5.42
C GLY A 70 3.72 -41.15 -4.92
N TYR A 71 4.83 -40.55 -5.36
CA TYR A 71 5.20 -39.18 -5.02
C TYR A 71 4.95 -38.23 -6.18
N TYR A 72 4.10 -37.24 -5.95
CA TYR A 72 3.90 -36.15 -6.90
C TYR A 72 5.01 -35.11 -6.76
N TYR A 73 5.53 -34.67 -7.90
CA TYR A 73 6.61 -33.71 -7.96
C TYR A 73 6.39 -32.63 -9.02
N LEU A 74 7.05 -31.50 -8.82
CA LEU A 74 7.14 -30.36 -9.73
C LEU A 74 8.61 -29.99 -9.87
N THR A 75 9.11 -29.85 -11.09
CA THR A 75 10.45 -29.31 -11.36
C THR A 75 10.37 -27.89 -11.87
N MET A 76 11.26 -27.03 -11.38
CA MET A 76 11.25 -25.60 -11.67
C MET A 76 12.67 -25.04 -11.76
N GLU A 77 12.78 -23.81 -12.27
CA GLU A 77 14.06 -23.07 -12.31
C GLU A 77 14.73 -23.08 -10.92
N TYR A 78 16.01 -23.44 -10.89
CA TYR A 78 16.83 -23.28 -9.70
C TYR A 78 17.48 -21.90 -9.71
N VAL A 79 17.17 -21.09 -8.69
CA VAL A 79 17.70 -19.73 -8.54
C VAL A 79 18.62 -19.63 -7.32
N THR A 80 19.71 -18.87 -7.46
CA THR A 80 20.80 -18.80 -6.47
C THR A 80 20.91 -17.46 -5.75
N GLY A 81 20.12 -16.44 -6.12
CA GLY A 81 20.20 -15.08 -5.57
C GLY A 81 19.55 -14.88 -4.19
N GLY A 82 19.13 -15.97 -3.54
CA GLY A 82 18.46 -15.96 -2.24
C GLY A 82 17.00 -15.50 -2.28
N SER A 83 16.37 -15.40 -1.12
CA SER A 83 14.99 -14.92 -0.94
C SER A 83 14.93 -13.49 -0.41
N LEU A 84 13.79 -12.83 -0.61
CA LEU A 84 13.51 -11.52 -0.03
C LEU A 84 13.55 -11.56 1.49
N LYS A 85 13.11 -12.65 2.11
CA LYS A 85 13.26 -12.86 3.55
C LYS A 85 14.72 -12.79 4.01
N GLN A 86 15.64 -13.38 3.25
CA GLN A 86 17.07 -13.31 3.58
C GLN A 86 17.59 -11.88 3.44
N ARG A 87 17.16 -11.14 2.41
CA ARG A 87 17.55 -9.73 2.23
C ARG A 87 16.99 -8.81 3.32
N LEU A 88 15.82 -9.13 3.87
CA LEU A 88 15.18 -8.39 4.97
C LEU A 88 15.69 -8.79 6.36
N ALA A 89 16.57 -9.79 6.45
CA ALA A 89 17.12 -10.22 7.74
C ALA A 89 18.11 -9.19 8.32
N ASP A 90 18.77 -8.41 7.44
CA ASP A 90 19.80 -7.45 7.82
C ASP A 90 19.21 -6.07 8.13
N ASP A 91 18.35 -5.53 7.26
CA ASP A 91 17.60 -4.28 7.48
C ASP A 91 16.48 -4.09 6.41
N ALA A 92 15.74 -2.98 6.48
CA ALA A 92 14.89 -2.49 5.40
C ALA A 92 15.66 -2.29 4.08
N LEU A 93 14.95 -2.38 2.96
CA LEU A 93 15.53 -2.16 1.63
C LEU A 93 15.56 -0.68 1.28
N ASP A 94 16.53 -0.31 0.43
CA ASP A 94 16.52 0.97 -0.26
C ASP A 94 15.22 1.14 -1.07
N GLU A 95 14.71 2.37 -1.10
CA GLU A 95 13.43 2.70 -1.72
C GLU A 95 13.38 2.32 -3.20
N SER A 96 14.48 2.53 -3.93
CA SER A 96 14.56 2.20 -5.36
C SER A 96 14.44 0.70 -5.60
N HIS A 97 15.06 -0.12 -4.74
CA HIS A 97 14.95 -1.57 -4.79
C HIS A 97 13.55 -2.04 -4.41
N ALA A 98 12.97 -1.50 -3.34
CA ALA A 98 11.61 -1.84 -2.91
C ALA A 98 10.57 -1.55 -4.01
N LEU A 99 10.69 -0.40 -4.69
CA LEU A 99 9.83 -0.02 -5.81
C LEU A 99 10.02 -0.92 -7.04
N SER A 100 11.27 -1.26 -7.36
CA SER A 100 11.57 -2.18 -8.47
C SER A 100 10.94 -3.55 -8.23
N ILE A 101 11.12 -4.11 -7.04
CA ILE A 101 10.52 -5.40 -6.65
C ILE A 101 8.99 -5.30 -6.69
N LEU A 102 8.39 -4.26 -6.11
CA LEU A 102 6.94 -4.06 -6.11
C LEU A 102 6.37 -4.07 -7.54
N ARG A 103 7.01 -3.38 -8.48
CA ARG A 103 6.59 -3.34 -9.88
C ARG A 103 6.66 -4.71 -10.55
N GLN A 104 7.76 -5.43 -10.36
CA GLN A 104 7.98 -6.76 -10.92
C GLN A 104 6.94 -7.76 -10.42
N LEU A 105 6.66 -7.76 -9.11
CA LEU A 105 5.68 -8.65 -8.50
C LEU A 105 4.24 -8.26 -8.83
N ALA A 106 3.92 -6.96 -8.91
CA ALA A 106 2.62 -6.49 -9.35
C ALA A 106 2.31 -6.96 -10.78
N GLY A 107 3.28 -6.86 -11.70
CA GLY A 107 3.14 -7.37 -13.06
C GLY A 107 2.96 -8.89 -13.12
N ALA A 108 3.72 -9.65 -12.32
CA ALA A 108 3.58 -11.10 -12.21
C ALA A 108 2.19 -11.52 -11.72
N LEU A 109 1.68 -10.89 -10.66
CA LEU A 109 0.36 -11.17 -10.12
C LEU A 109 -0.74 -10.79 -11.11
N ASN A 110 -0.61 -9.66 -11.80
CA ASN A 110 -1.54 -9.26 -12.85
C ASN A 110 -1.65 -10.33 -13.94
N TYR A 111 -0.50 -10.74 -14.47
CA TYR A 111 -0.43 -11.77 -15.51
C TYR A 111 -1.06 -13.09 -15.04
N ALA A 112 -0.77 -13.54 -13.82
CA ALA A 112 -1.37 -14.76 -13.28
C ALA A 112 -2.90 -14.64 -13.15
N GLY A 113 -3.38 -13.50 -12.64
CA GLY A 113 -4.81 -13.20 -12.50
C GLY A 113 -5.56 -13.21 -13.83
N GLU A 114 -4.98 -12.64 -14.89
CA GLU A 114 -5.55 -12.67 -16.26
C GLU A 114 -5.67 -14.10 -16.82
N HIS A 115 -4.84 -15.03 -16.33
CA HIS A 115 -4.89 -16.45 -16.67
C HIS A 115 -5.71 -17.27 -15.65
N GLY A 116 -6.51 -16.61 -14.82
CA GLY A 116 -7.42 -17.25 -13.86
C GLY A 116 -6.72 -17.85 -12.65
N PHE A 117 -5.48 -17.41 -12.34
CA PHE A 117 -4.70 -17.94 -11.24
C PHE A 117 -4.47 -16.89 -10.15
N ILE A 118 -4.66 -17.31 -8.89
CA ILE A 118 -4.42 -16.49 -7.70
C ILE A 118 -3.35 -17.20 -6.88
N HIS A 119 -2.32 -16.49 -6.45
CA HIS A 119 -1.16 -17.05 -5.76
C HIS A 119 -1.47 -17.49 -4.32
N ARG A 120 -2.26 -16.71 -3.57
CA ARG A 120 -2.75 -16.99 -2.20
C ARG A 120 -1.71 -17.07 -1.07
N ASP A 121 -0.42 -16.94 -1.35
CA ASP A 121 0.66 -17.05 -0.35
C ASP A 121 1.84 -16.13 -0.71
N VAL A 122 1.54 -14.90 -1.13
CA VAL A 122 2.58 -13.89 -1.39
C VAL A 122 3.22 -13.48 -0.06
N LYS A 123 4.53 -13.72 0.07
CA LYS A 123 5.33 -13.42 1.26
C LYS A 123 6.82 -13.37 0.91
N PRO A 124 7.69 -12.82 1.78
CA PRO A 124 9.13 -12.71 1.49
C PRO A 124 9.85 -14.04 1.24
N ASP A 125 9.38 -15.15 1.82
CA ASP A 125 9.93 -16.49 1.55
C ASP A 125 9.72 -16.94 0.09
N ASN A 126 8.64 -16.48 -0.55
CA ASN A 126 8.21 -16.88 -1.90
C ASN A 126 8.64 -15.88 -2.97
N VAL A 127 9.45 -14.88 -2.61
CA VAL A 127 10.09 -13.96 -3.55
C VAL A 127 11.57 -14.29 -3.58
N LEU A 128 12.02 -14.90 -4.68
CA LEU A 128 13.42 -15.25 -4.89
C LEU A 128 14.08 -14.28 -5.87
N PHE A 129 15.40 -14.35 -5.97
CA PHE A 129 16.16 -13.53 -6.90
C PHE A 129 17.03 -14.37 -7.83
N ARG A 130 17.10 -13.95 -9.09
CA ARG A 130 18.13 -14.42 -10.02
C ARG A 130 19.46 -13.72 -9.76
N ALA A 131 20.50 -14.18 -10.45
CA ALA A 131 21.85 -13.62 -10.34
C ALA A 131 21.94 -12.15 -10.78
N ASP A 132 21.08 -11.71 -11.70
CA ASP A 132 20.97 -10.32 -12.15
C ASP A 132 20.18 -9.41 -11.18
N GLY A 133 19.68 -9.97 -10.07
CA GLY A 133 18.91 -9.25 -9.07
C GLY A 133 17.41 -9.10 -9.39
N SER A 134 16.92 -9.66 -10.51
CA SER A 134 15.48 -9.68 -10.81
C SER A 134 14.71 -10.53 -9.80
N ALA A 135 13.58 -10.02 -9.32
CA ALA A 135 12.68 -10.71 -8.41
C ALA A 135 11.83 -11.74 -9.18
N LEU A 136 11.60 -12.88 -8.54
CA LEU A 136 10.87 -14.01 -9.08
C LEU A 136 9.87 -14.49 -8.05
N LEU A 137 8.60 -14.55 -8.42
CA LEU A 137 7.56 -15.14 -7.59
C LEU A 137 7.58 -16.66 -7.75
N VAL A 138 7.69 -17.37 -6.63
CA VAL A 138 7.73 -18.84 -6.57
C VAL A 138 6.59 -19.38 -5.73
N ASP A 139 6.34 -20.69 -5.80
CA ASP A 139 5.38 -21.36 -4.93
C ASP A 139 3.96 -20.77 -5.01
N PHE A 140 3.39 -20.80 -6.22
CA PHE A 140 2.02 -20.41 -6.59
C PHE A 140 0.92 -21.23 -5.90
N GLY A 141 0.97 -21.40 -4.58
CA GLY A 141 -0.13 -21.90 -3.76
C GLY A 141 -0.73 -23.24 -4.15
N ILE A 142 -0.12 -24.04 -5.04
CA ILE A 142 -0.78 -25.19 -5.70
C ILE A 142 -1.41 -26.13 -4.66
N ALA A 143 -0.64 -26.54 -3.65
CA ALA A 143 -1.18 -27.39 -2.58
C ALA A 143 -2.28 -26.69 -1.76
N SER A 144 -2.18 -25.37 -1.58
CA SER A 144 -3.15 -24.58 -0.83
C SER A 144 -4.45 -24.31 -1.57
N ASN A 145 -4.40 -24.22 -2.89
CA ASN A 145 -5.57 -24.10 -3.73
C ASN A 145 -6.37 -25.41 -3.70
N VAL A 146 -5.68 -26.52 -3.95
CA VAL A 146 -6.30 -27.84 -3.96
C VAL A 146 -6.95 -28.15 -2.62
N LEU A 147 -6.28 -27.90 -1.50
CA LEU A 147 -6.83 -28.19 -0.18
C LEU A 147 -8.04 -27.32 0.18
N ARG A 148 -8.21 -26.12 -0.39
CA ARG A 148 -9.43 -25.32 -0.19
C ARG A 148 -10.59 -25.82 -1.04
N ASP A 149 -10.30 -26.28 -2.25
CA ASP A 149 -11.32 -26.74 -3.20
C ASP A 149 -11.78 -28.17 -2.88
N THR A 150 -10.93 -28.99 -2.28
CA THR A 150 -11.33 -30.27 -1.69
C THR A 150 -11.82 -30.02 -0.27
N SER A 151 -12.95 -30.61 0.13
CA SER A 151 -13.55 -30.46 1.48
C SER A 151 -12.72 -31.06 2.62
N VAL A 152 -11.42 -31.25 2.40
CA VAL A 152 -10.41 -31.90 3.25
C VAL A 152 -9.98 -30.97 4.40
N THR A 153 -10.42 -29.72 4.38
CA THR A 153 -10.21 -28.70 5.42
C THR A 153 -11.01 -28.96 6.72
N GLN A 154 -11.05 -30.20 7.22
CA GLN A 154 -11.46 -30.48 8.61
C GLN A 154 -10.31 -30.30 9.61
N SER A 155 -9.09 -30.02 9.16
CA SER A 155 -8.01 -29.60 10.06
C SER A 155 -7.98 -28.08 10.18
N ASN A 156 -8.12 -27.56 11.40
CA ASN A 156 -7.98 -26.15 11.81
C ASN A 156 -6.58 -25.55 11.55
N ALA A 157 -5.83 -26.07 10.58
CA ALA A 157 -4.53 -25.57 10.21
C ALA A 157 -4.71 -24.34 9.31
N ILE A 158 -4.57 -23.15 9.89
CA ILE A 158 -4.47 -21.88 9.17
C ILE A 158 -3.37 -22.03 8.11
N MET A 159 -3.77 -22.02 6.84
CA MET A 159 -2.91 -22.36 5.73
C MET A 159 -2.22 -21.12 5.17
N GLY A 160 -0.91 -21.01 5.40
CA GLY A 160 -0.05 -19.90 4.99
C GLY A 160 0.62 -19.23 6.20
N THR A 161 1.28 -18.09 5.98
CA THR A 161 1.89 -17.31 7.07
C THR A 161 0.93 -16.19 7.48
N PRO A 162 0.29 -16.24 8.67
CA PRO A 162 -0.79 -15.33 9.06
C PRO A 162 -0.48 -13.83 8.93
N LYS A 163 0.81 -13.47 8.98
CA LYS A 163 1.36 -12.10 8.88
C LYS A 163 1.11 -11.39 7.55
N TYR A 164 0.87 -12.14 6.48
CA TYR A 164 0.70 -11.60 5.12
C TYR A 164 -0.68 -11.89 4.55
N MET A 165 -1.51 -12.66 5.26
CA MET A 165 -2.83 -13.05 4.79
C MET A 165 -3.78 -11.86 4.76
N SER A 166 -4.56 -11.81 3.69
CA SER A 166 -5.65 -10.84 3.53
C SER A 166 -6.82 -11.06 4.52
N PRO A 167 -7.61 -10.01 4.81
CA PRO A 167 -8.83 -10.09 5.61
C PRO A 167 -9.79 -11.22 5.18
N GLU A 168 -10.00 -11.37 3.87
CA GLU A 168 -10.83 -12.40 3.28
C GLU A 168 -10.25 -13.80 3.44
N GLN A 169 -8.91 -13.96 3.46
CA GLN A 169 -8.28 -15.25 3.79
C GLN A 169 -8.57 -15.67 5.23
N HIS A 170 -8.46 -14.74 6.19
CA HIS A 170 -8.77 -14.99 7.60
C HIS A 170 -10.25 -15.27 7.84
N ARG A 171 -11.13 -14.78 6.96
CA ARG A 171 -12.58 -15.05 6.99
C ARG A 171 -13.01 -16.26 6.17
N SER A 172 -12.07 -16.95 5.51
CA SER A 172 -12.36 -18.03 4.55
C SER A 172 -13.35 -17.60 3.46
N GLN A 173 -13.29 -16.35 3.03
CA GLN A 173 -14.08 -15.80 1.93
C GLN A 173 -13.44 -16.12 0.57
N PRO A 174 -14.19 -16.02 -0.54
CA PRO A 174 -13.63 -16.14 -1.89
C PRO A 174 -12.48 -15.16 -2.07
N LEU A 175 -11.38 -15.65 -2.65
CA LEU A 175 -10.20 -14.84 -2.92
C LEU A 175 -10.21 -14.36 -4.36
N THR A 176 -9.57 -13.21 -4.59
CA THR A 176 -9.40 -12.61 -5.91
C THR A 176 -7.97 -12.13 -6.07
N LEU A 177 -7.62 -11.54 -7.22
CA LEU A 177 -6.33 -10.90 -7.43
C LEU A 177 -6.04 -9.84 -6.36
N GLN A 178 -7.07 -9.12 -5.88
CA GLN A 178 -6.95 -8.12 -4.82
C GLN A 178 -6.50 -8.72 -3.48
N SER A 179 -6.70 -10.03 -3.25
CA SER A 179 -6.15 -10.74 -2.07
C SER A 179 -4.63 -10.87 -2.14
N ASP A 180 -4.09 -11.13 -3.33
CA ASP A 180 -2.65 -11.16 -3.56
C ASP A 180 -2.04 -9.77 -3.49
N LEU A 181 -2.74 -8.74 -4.01
CA LEU A 181 -2.30 -7.35 -3.91
C LEU A 181 -2.24 -6.85 -2.46
N TYR A 182 -3.17 -7.29 -1.59
CA TYR A 182 -3.07 -7.02 -0.15
C TYR A 182 -1.81 -7.64 0.46
N SER A 183 -1.55 -8.89 0.13
CA SER A 183 -0.39 -9.63 0.62
C SER A 183 0.92 -8.97 0.12
N LEU A 184 0.95 -8.54 -1.14
CA LEU A 184 2.04 -7.73 -1.72
C LEU A 184 2.18 -6.37 -1.03
N GLY A 185 1.09 -5.73 -0.62
CA GLY A 185 1.11 -4.52 0.20
C GLY A 185 1.77 -4.73 1.57
N CYS A 186 1.55 -5.90 2.19
CA CYS A 186 2.22 -6.26 3.45
C CYS A 186 3.73 -6.43 3.23
N VAL A 187 4.12 -7.11 2.15
CA VAL A 187 5.52 -7.28 1.74
C VAL A 187 6.17 -5.93 1.44
N PHE A 188 5.48 -5.04 0.72
CA PHE A 188 6.00 -3.70 0.40
C PHE A 188 6.20 -2.84 1.66
N TYR A 189 5.25 -2.87 2.58
CA TYR A 189 5.43 -2.21 3.88
C TYR A 189 6.65 -2.76 4.61
N GLU A 190 6.84 -4.09 4.64
CA GLU A 190 8.02 -4.70 5.28
C GLU A 190 9.33 -4.32 4.59
N MET A 191 9.35 -4.27 3.25
CA MET A 191 10.52 -3.81 2.51
C MET A 191 10.93 -2.39 2.90
N LEU A 192 9.96 -1.50 3.16
CA LEU A 192 10.21 -0.11 3.53
C LEU A 192 10.50 0.08 5.03
N ALA A 193 9.82 -0.68 5.90
CA ALA A 193 9.85 -0.47 7.35
C ALA A 193 10.73 -1.48 8.11
N GLY A 194 11.28 -2.49 7.42
CA GLY A 194 12.08 -3.59 7.99
C GLY A 194 11.26 -4.61 8.80
N LYS A 195 9.95 -4.42 8.93
CA LYS A 195 9.04 -5.29 9.67
C LYS A 195 7.63 -5.27 9.08
N PRO A 196 6.85 -6.36 9.18
CA PRO A 196 5.48 -6.41 8.66
C PRO A 196 4.57 -5.37 9.33
N PRO A 197 3.46 -4.99 8.68
CA PRO A 197 2.55 -3.95 9.19
C PRO A 197 1.87 -4.35 10.51
N PHE A 198 1.66 -5.65 10.75
CA PHE A 198 1.03 -6.16 11.95
C PHE A 198 1.92 -7.20 12.65
N SER A 199 1.87 -7.18 13.99
CA SER A 199 2.55 -8.16 14.84
C SER A 199 1.60 -8.59 15.94
N ALA A 200 1.48 -9.91 16.13
CA ALA A 200 0.60 -10.50 17.14
C ALA A 200 1.22 -11.83 17.63
N PRO A 201 0.93 -12.25 18.88
CA PRO A 201 1.58 -13.41 19.49
C PRO A 201 1.15 -14.75 18.89
N ASP A 202 -0.03 -14.81 18.27
CA ASP A 202 -0.60 -16.03 17.70
C ASP A 202 -1.39 -15.75 16.42
N ALA A 203 -1.73 -16.80 15.68
CA ALA A 203 -2.38 -16.71 14.37
C ALA A 203 -3.80 -16.13 14.43
N ARG A 204 -4.56 -16.40 15.50
CA ARG A 204 -5.91 -15.86 15.68
C ARG A 204 -5.85 -14.37 15.97
N SER A 205 -4.94 -13.96 16.87
CA SER A 205 -4.70 -12.54 17.16
C SER A 205 -4.19 -11.79 15.93
N MET A 206 -3.34 -12.43 15.11
CA MET A 206 -2.89 -11.88 13.84
C MET A 206 -4.05 -11.65 12.87
N GLY A 207 -4.96 -12.62 12.76
CA GLY A 207 -6.19 -12.45 11.97
C GLY A 207 -7.01 -11.26 12.43
N LEU A 208 -7.22 -11.10 13.73
CA LEU A 208 -7.92 -9.93 14.28
C LEU A 208 -7.24 -8.60 13.92
N ALA A 209 -5.90 -8.55 13.97
CA ALA A 209 -5.13 -7.37 13.58
C ALA A 209 -5.35 -7.02 12.10
N HIS A 210 -5.23 -8.00 11.20
CA HIS A 210 -5.53 -7.77 9.78
C HIS A 210 -6.97 -7.32 9.55
N LEU A 211 -7.93 -7.77 10.36
CA LEU A 211 -9.34 -7.41 10.23
C LEU A 211 -9.70 -6.02 10.79
N ARG A 212 -9.00 -5.53 11.82
CA ARG A 212 -9.47 -4.39 12.63
C ARG A 212 -8.43 -3.33 12.91
N ASP A 213 -7.16 -3.71 13.01
CA ASP A 213 -6.14 -2.77 13.45
C ASP A 213 -5.85 -1.73 12.38
N PRO A 214 -5.64 -0.46 12.79
CA PRO A 214 -5.22 0.59 11.88
C PRO A 214 -3.82 0.28 11.33
N LEU A 215 -3.59 0.65 10.09
CA LEU A 215 -2.27 0.55 9.46
C LEU A 215 -1.27 1.49 10.18
N PRO A 216 -0.10 1.00 10.63
CA PRO A 216 0.91 1.89 11.20
C PRO A 216 1.48 2.87 10.18
N LEU A 217 1.98 4.00 10.68
CA LEU A 217 2.63 5.00 9.84
C LEU A 217 4.05 4.58 9.50
N LEU A 218 4.41 4.77 8.24
CA LEU A 218 5.80 4.69 7.81
C LEU A 218 6.66 5.78 8.49
N PRO A 219 7.99 5.59 8.55
CA PRO A 219 8.93 6.65 8.88
C PRO A 219 8.70 7.89 8.01
N VAL A 220 8.90 9.10 8.57
CA VAL A 220 8.56 10.38 7.89
C VAL A 220 9.14 10.46 6.48
N ALA A 221 10.38 10.01 6.27
CA ALA A 221 11.03 9.99 4.97
C ALA A 221 10.29 9.16 3.90
N LEU A 222 9.57 8.12 4.34
CA LEU A 222 8.89 7.13 3.48
C LEU A 222 7.37 7.35 3.40
N ARG A 223 6.80 8.27 4.17
CA ARG A 223 5.34 8.46 4.23
C ARG A 223 4.70 8.92 2.92
N ARG A 224 5.49 9.33 1.92
CA ARG A 224 5.00 9.51 0.54
C ARG A 224 4.32 8.25 -0.03
N TYR A 225 4.72 7.07 0.42
CA TYR A 225 4.10 5.79 0.04
C TYR A 225 2.88 5.42 0.88
N GLN A 226 2.58 6.16 1.95
CA GLN A 226 1.50 5.83 2.86
C GLN A 226 0.13 5.73 2.18
N PRO A 227 -0.28 6.62 1.24
CA PRO A 227 -1.56 6.50 0.57
C PRO A 227 -1.67 5.20 -0.24
N LEU A 228 -0.59 4.82 -0.94
CA LEU A 228 -0.54 3.58 -1.71
C LEU A 228 -0.68 2.35 -0.81
N ILE A 229 0.05 2.33 0.31
CA ILE A 229 -0.04 1.22 1.27
C ILE A 229 -1.42 1.17 1.92
N ARG A 230 -2.03 2.32 2.25
CA ARG A 230 -3.41 2.39 2.76
C ARG A 230 -4.38 1.76 1.77
N GLN A 231 -4.22 2.02 0.48
CA GLN A 231 -5.06 1.43 -0.56
C GLN A 231 -4.81 -0.09 -0.70
N LEU A 232 -3.56 -0.54 -0.77
CA LEU A 232 -3.23 -1.98 -0.86
C LEU A 232 -3.72 -2.76 0.37
N LEU A 233 -3.63 -2.16 1.56
CA LEU A 233 -4.01 -2.77 2.84
C LEU A 233 -5.44 -2.40 3.28
N ALA A 234 -6.27 -1.92 2.37
CA ALA A 234 -7.68 -1.68 2.63
C ALA A 234 -8.38 -2.99 3.04
N LYS A 235 -9.29 -2.90 4.02
CA LYS A 235 -9.93 -4.08 4.60
C LYS A 235 -10.94 -4.70 3.63
N ASP A 236 -11.63 -3.87 2.86
CA ASP A 236 -12.48 -4.29 1.74
C ASP A 236 -11.61 -4.46 0.47
N PRO A 237 -11.67 -5.61 -0.21
CA PRO A 237 -10.99 -5.81 -1.50
C PRO A 237 -11.39 -4.79 -2.57
N ALA A 238 -12.62 -4.24 -2.54
CA ALA A 238 -13.10 -3.27 -3.53
C ALA A 238 -12.40 -1.91 -3.44
N ASP A 239 -11.81 -1.58 -2.29
CA ASP A 239 -11.07 -0.34 -2.07
C ASP A 239 -9.59 -0.44 -2.51
N ARG A 240 -9.15 -1.63 -2.95
CA ARG A 240 -7.76 -1.90 -3.39
C ARG A 240 -7.60 -1.61 -4.89
N PRO A 241 -6.37 -1.50 -5.43
CA PRO A 241 -6.18 -1.45 -6.87
C PRO A 241 -6.84 -2.66 -7.54
N GLU A 242 -7.55 -2.44 -8.63
CA GLU A 242 -8.29 -3.48 -9.35
C GLU A 242 -7.38 -4.56 -9.95
N SER A 243 -6.13 -4.18 -10.26
CA SER A 243 -5.18 -5.01 -10.99
C SER A 243 -3.74 -4.60 -10.63
N GLY A 244 -2.78 -5.47 -10.94
CA GLY A 244 -1.37 -5.12 -10.79
C GLY A 244 -0.97 -4.00 -11.76
N SER A 245 -1.57 -3.93 -12.94
CA SER A 245 -1.37 -2.83 -13.89
C SER A 245 -1.84 -1.48 -13.35
N ALA A 246 -2.98 -1.44 -12.66
CA ALA A 246 -3.47 -0.23 -11.99
C ALA A 246 -2.52 0.24 -10.87
N LEU A 247 -1.99 -0.70 -10.08
CA LEU A 247 -0.96 -0.42 -9.07
C LEU A 247 0.31 0.17 -9.72
N ILE A 248 0.78 -0.40 -10.83
CA ILE A 248 1.95 0.12 -11.56
C ILE A 248 1.69 1.54 -12.06
N ALA A 249 0.52 1.82 -12.62
CA ALA A 249 0.15 3.16 -13.06
C ALA A 249 0.09 4.17 -11.90
N GLN A 250 -0.36 3.76 -10.71
CA GLN A 250 -0.31 4.61 -9.52
C GLN A 250 1.14 4.90 -9.09
N LEU A 251 2.04 3.91 -9.20
CA LEU A 251 3.47 4.11 -8.93
C LEU A 251 4.10 5.12 -9.88
N ASP A 252 3.72 5.11 -11.15
CA ASP A 252 4.23 6.06 -12.17
C ASP A 252 3.77 7.50 -11.91
N ASN A 253 2.62 7.67 -11.25
CA ASN A 253 2.04 8.97 -10.90
C ASN A 253 2.33 9.39 -9.45
N LEU A 254 3.16 8.63 -8.71
CA LEU A 254 3.60 9.07 -7.38
C LEU A 254 4.51 10.29 -7.54
N GLU A 255 4.03 11.43 -7.06
CA GLU A 255 4.83 12.65 -6.96
C GLU A 255 6.16 12.32 -6.25
N PRO A 256 7.30 12.74 -6.81
CA PRO A 256 8.58 12.59 -6.13
C PRO A 256 8.47 13.21 -4.74
N GLY A 257 9.04 12.55 -3.73
CA GLY A 257 9.15 13.16 -2.41
C GLY A 257 9.81 14.53 -2.54
N PRO A 258 9.38 15.56 -1.79
CA PRO A 258 9.91 16.91 -1.94
C PRO A 258 11.45 16.87 -1.94
N GLY A 259 12.08 17.40 -2.99
CA GLY A 259 13.52 17.30 -3.26
C GLY A 259 14.44 17.92 -2.20
N HIS A 260 13.87 18.42 -1.10
CA HIS A 260 14.58 18.97 0.06
C HIS A 260 15.08 17.88 1.04
N TYR A 261 14.74 16.60 0.80
CA TYR A 261 15.16 15.48 1.65
C TYR A 261 16.49 14.82 1.22
N THR A 262 17.14 15.29 0.15
CA THR A 262 18.39 14.66 -0.33
C THR A 262 19.67 15.39 0.12
N ALA A 263 20.56 14.57 0.69
CA ALA A 263 22.03 14.66 0.76
C ALA A 263 22.75 15.70 1.66
N ASP A 264 22.26 16.92 1.93
CA ASP A 264 23.13 17.94 2.58
C ASP A 264 22.98 18.12 4.11
N ARG A 265 22.34 17.19 4.82
CA ARG A 265 22.25 17.26 6.30
C ARG A 265 22.45 15.93 6.99
N SER A 266 23.61 15.31 6.77
CA SER A 266 24.20 14.29 7.64
C SER A 266 24.57 14.80 9.06
N ARG A 267 24.14 16.02 9.45
CA ARG A 267 24.42 16.62 10.77
C ARG A 267 23.25 16.66 11.74
N TYR A 268 22.08 16.13 11.37
CA TYR A 268 20.96 16.11 12.30
C TYR A 268 20.33 14.72 12.33
N ARG A 269 20.94 13.85 13.14
CA ARG A 269 20.37 12.58 13.56
C ARG A 269 19.24 12.92 14.54
N PRO A 270 17.96 12.68 14.23
CA PRO A 270 16.90 12.78 15.23
C PRO A 270 17.22 11.74 16.31
N GLN A 271 17.24 12.14 17.59
CA GLN A 271 17.20 11.16 18.67
C GLN A 271 15.86 10.41 18.56
N GLU A 272 15.93 9.08 18.42
CA GLU A 272 14.81 8.15 18.21
C GLU A 272 13.92 7.98 19.46
N GLN A 273 13.52 9.07 20.09
CA GLN A 273 12.57 9.03 21.19
C GLN A 273 11.49 10.08 20.97
N GLY A 274 10.48 9.71 20.17
CA GLY A 274 9.14 10.29 20.24
C GLY A 274 8.49 10.67 18.90
N THR A 275 8.05 9.72 18.08
CA THR A 275 7.13 9.99 16.93
C THR A 275 6.19 8.83 16.58
N THR A 276 5.77 8.02 17.57
CA THR A 276 4.84 6.90 17.38
C THR A 276 3.36 7.26 17.52
N THR A 277 3.00 8.55 17.64
CA THR A 277 1.59 8.95 17.81
C THR A 277 1.04 9.48 16.48
N PRO A 278 0.01 8.82 15.90
CA PRO A 278 -0.76 9.39 14.78
C PRO A 278 -1.24 10.80 15.15
N LEU A 279 -1.16 11.75 14.22
CA LEU A 279 -1.81 13.04 14.41
C LEU A 279 -3.32 12.79 14.44
N ALA A 280 -3.94 12.88 15.63
CA ALA A 280 -5.38 12.80 15.73
C ALA A 280 -6.00 13.91 14.86
N PRO A 281 -6.88 13.60 13.90
CA PRO A 281 -7.49 14.60 13.06
C PRO A 281 -8.25 15.58 13.94
N ARG A 282 -7.93 16.87 13.81
CA ARG A 282 -8.54 17.93 14.62
C ARG A 282 -8.91 19.08 13.71
N LEU A 283 -10.12 19.58 13.89
CA LEU A 283 -10.61 20.81 13.30
C LEU A 283 -11.07 21.73 14.42
N ARG A 284 -10.49 22.92 14.49
CA ARG A 284 -10.93 23.98 15.39
C ARG A 284 -11.25 25.22 14.58
N LEU A 285 -12.43 25.75 14.80
CA LEU A 285 -12.94 26.93 14.14
C LEU A 285 -13.13 28.03 15.18
N LYS A 286 -12.72 29.25 14.86
CA LYS A 286 -12.81 30.38 15.79
C LYS A 286 -13.06 31.67 15.02
N GLU A 287 -14.02 32.46 15.48
CA GLU A 287 -14.14 33.85 15.06
C GLU A 287 -13.24 34.75 15.94
N SER A 288 -12.51 35.65 15.29
CA SER A 288 -11.68 36.66 15.94
C SER A 288 -12.08 38.07 15.47
N LYS A 289 -12.00 39.05 16.36
CA LYS A 289 -12.22 40.46 16.00
C LYS A 289 -11.00 40.98 15.24
N LEU A 290 -11.21 41.49 14.04
CA LEU A 290 -10.17 42.06 13.19
C LEU A 290 -9.99 43.56 13.43
N GLY A 291 -11.06 44.26 13.82
CA GLY A 291 -11.04 45.69 14.08
C GLY A 291 -12.44 46.28 14.22
N LEU A 292 -12.53 47.61 14.17
CA LEU A 292 -13.77 48.36 14.29
C LEU A 292 -14.01 49.19 13.03
N SER A 293 -15.24 49.17 12.53
CA SER A 293 -15.73 50.07 11.48
C SER A 293 -16.83 50.98 12.02
N TRP A 294 -17.22 51.99 11.25
CA TRP A 294 -18.35 52.85 11.60
C TRP A 294 -19.69 52.08 11.72
N ARG A 295 -19.80 50.89 11.10
CA ARG A 295 -20.95 49.96 11.23
C ARG A 295 -20.74 48.86 12.28
N GLY A 296 -19.72 48.98 13.13
CA GLY A 296 -19.39 48.03 14.20
C GLY A 296 -18.19 47.14 13.91
N ASN A 297 -17.99 46.11 14.75
CA ASN A 297 -16.83 45.21 14.70
C ASN A 297 -16.73 44.48 13.35
N LEU A 298 -15.49 44.34 12.87
CA LEU A 298 -15.09 43.53 11.74
C LEU A 298 -14.50 42.21 12.25
N TYR A 299 -14.72 41.12 11.50
CA TYR A 299 -14.39 39.78 11.95
C TYR A 299 -13.50 39.03 10.95
N GLN A 300 -12.66 38.16 11.49
CA GLN A 300 -11.88 37.15 10.78
C GLN A 300 -12.32 35.76 11.26
N TYR A 301 -12.34 34.80 10.33
CA TYR A 301 -12.57 33.40 10.66
C TYR A 301 -11.27 32.60 10.61
N ASP A 302 -10.88 32.04 11.76
CA ASP A 302 -9.66 31.25 11.94
C ASP A 302 -9.99 29.76 11.93
N ILE A 303 -9.32 29.03 11.04
CA ILE A 303 -9.45 27.59 10.85
C ILE A 303 -8.12 26.96 11.20
N TYR A 304 -8.14 26.07 12.18
CA TYR A 304 -6.98 25.26 12.58
C TYR A 304 -7.29 23.82 12.26
N LEU A 305 -6.51 23.19 11.40
CA LEU A 305 -6.69 21.80 11.06
C LEU A 305 -5.40 21.00 11.21
N VAL A 306 -5.56 19.75 11.60
CA VAL A 306 -4.50 18.76 11.68
C VAL A 306 -4.95 17.56 10.85
N ALA A 307 -4.10 17.15 9.90
CA ALA A 307 -4.36 16.01 9.05
C ALA A 307 -3.07 15.25 8.76
N ASP A 308 -3.16 13.93 8.85
CA ASP A 308 -2.04 13.01 8.65
C ASP A 308 -1.89 12.60 7.16
N ASP A 309 -2.98 12.64 6.40
CA ASP A 309 -3.00 12.47 4.94
C ASP A 309 -4.01 13.42 4.28
N PHE A 310 -4.12 13.34 2.96
CA PHE A 310 -5.00 14.24 2.21
C PHE A 310 -6.47 13.86 2.39
N GLU A 311 -6.77 12.59 2.57
CA GLU A 311 -8.12 12.07 2.77
C GLU A 311 -8.69 12.53 4.12
N GLN A 312 -7.89 12.51 5.19
CA GLN A 312 -8.25 13.14 6.47
C GLN A 312 -8.39 14.66 6.35
N PHE A 313 -7.52 15.31 5.58
CA PHE A 313 -7.65 16.74 5.30
C PHE A 313 -9.00 17.04 4.62
N GLN A 314 -9.39 16.24 3.62
CA GLN A 314 -10.66 16.35 2.93
C GLN A 314 -11.86 16.02 3.84
N ALA A 315 -11.71 15.10 4.78
CA ALA A 315 -12.78 14.75 5.72
C ALA A 315 -13.19 15.92 6.64
N HIS A 316 -12.31 16.89 6.90
CA HIS A 316 -12.65 18.12 7.64
C HIS A 316 -13.57 19.07 6.85
N PHE A 317 -13.67 18.86 5.54
CA PHE A 317 -14.24 19.83 4.62
C PHE A 317 -15.76 20.05 4.76
N PRO A 318 -16.62 19.02 4.91
CA PRO A 318 -18.05 19.23 5.07
C PRO A 318 -18.38 20.13 6.28
N VAL A 319 -17.68 19.92 7.40
CA VAL A 319 -17.84 20.72 8.62
C VAL A 319 -17.33 22.14 8.42
N MET A 320 -16.13 22.29 7.84
CA MET A 320 -15.54 23.60 7.55
C MET A 320 -16.42 24.43 6.59
N ARG A 321 -16.98 23.80 5.55
CA ARG A 321 -17.87 24.44 4.57
C ARG A 321 -19.14 24.97 5.24
N SER A 322 -19.84 24.14 6.00
CA SER A 322 -21.06 24.55 6.72
C SER A 322 -20.79 25.74 7.62
N ALA A 323 -19.71 25.68 8.41
CA ALA A 323 -19.39 26.74 9.36
C ALA A 323 -19.00 28.07 8.71
N LEU A 324 -18.28 28.03 7.57
CA LEU A 324 -17.95 29.22 6.79
C LEU A 324 -19.20 29.85 6.16
N MET A 325 -20.13 29.02 5.66
CA MET A 325 -21.42 29.50 5.13
C MET A 325 -22.25 30.18 6.22
N ASP A 326 -22.43 29.52 7.38
CA ASP A 326 -23.18 30.07 8.51
C ASP A 326 -22.55 31.38 9.00
N TRP A 327 -21.23 31.41 9.11
CA TRP A 327 -20.50 32.62 9.51
C TRP A 327 -20.73 33.77 8.54
N PHE A 328 -20.65 33.52 7.23
CA PHE A 328 -20.86 34.54 6.23
C PHE A 328 -22.32 35.02 6.18
N GLN A 329 -23.30 34.12 6.34
CA GLN A 329 -24.71 34.50 6.47
C GLN A 329 -24.94 35.41 7.68
N GLN A 330 -24.32 35.12 8.83
CA GLN A 330 -24.48 35.91 10.04
C GLN A 330 -23.75 37.26 10.02
N ARG A 331 -22.58 37.35 9.38
CA ARG A 331 -21.73 38.55 9.38
C ARG A 331 -21.86 39.40 8.13
N GLY A 332 -22.15 38.79 6.98
CA GLY A 332 -22.20 39.42 5.68
C GLY A 332 -20.97 40.30 5.42
N ALA A 333 -21.21 41.57 5.10
CA ALA A 333 -20.15 42.55 4.80
C ALA A 333 -19.17 42.83 5.97
N ARG A 334 -19.47 42.37 7.20
CA ARG A 334 -18.60 42.49 8.39
C ARG A 334 -17.58 41.36 8.51
N GLY A 335 -17.76 40.26 7.79
CA GLY A 335 -16.74 39.21 7.63
C GLY A 335 -15.67 39.68 6.64
N LYS A 336 -14.43 39.83 7.09
CA LYS A 336 -13.38 40.53 6.33
C LYS A 336 -12.20 39.67 5.91
N ALA A 337 -11.92 38.57 6.60
CA ALA A 337 -10.78 37.72 6.26
C ALA A 337 -10.99 36.28 6.75
N VAL A 338 -10.26 35.36 6.13
CA VAL A 338 -10.14 33.97 6.60
C VAL A 338 -8.66 33.64 6.78
N SER A 339 -8.34 32.90 7.84
CA SER A 339 -6.99 32.39 8.09
C SER A 339 -7.05 30.88 8.31
N ILE A 340 -6.24 30.13 7.57
CA ILE A 340 -6.12 28.67 7.68
C ILE A 340 -4.73 28.33 8.18
N LYS A 341 -4.63 27.72 9.36
CA LYS A 341 -3.40 27.12 9.87
C LYS A 341 -3.55 25.60 9.83
N ALA A 342 -2.77 24.96 8.96
CA ALA A 342 -2.82 23.54 8.74
C ALA A 342 -1.52 22.90 9.24
N THR A 343 -1.62 21.99 10.21
CA THR A 343 -0.51 21.10 10.59
C THR A 343 -0.65 19.84 9.76
N LEU A 344 0.26 19.70 8.81
CA LEU A 344 0.21 18.73 7.74
C LEU A 344 1.56 18.06 7.63
N HIS A 345 1.60 17.02 6.84
CA HIS A 345 2.86 16.56 6.31
C HIS A 345 3.30 17.31 5.04
N PRO A 346 4.61 17.52 4.83
CA PRO A 346 5.10 18.25 3.65
C PRO A 346 4.67 17.66 2.30
N TRP A 347 4.55 16.33 2.16
CA TRP A 347 4.22 15.70 0.88
C TRP A 347 2.75 15.89 0.45
N ILE A 348 1.82 16.20 1.37
CA ILE A 348 0.43 16.52 1.01
C ILE A 348 0.22 18.02 0.75
N SER A 349 1.21 18.87 1.02
CA SER A 349 1.08 20.34 0.93
C SER A 349 0.65 20.82 -0.45
N GLY A 350 1.17 20.21 -1.52
CA GLY A 350 0.79 20.53 -2.90
C GLY A 350 -0.69 20.26 -3.19
N ARG A 351 -1.18 19.05 -2.86
CA ARG A 351 -2.60 18.67 -2.99
C ARG A 351 -3.49 19.58 -2.13
N VAL A 352 -3.10 19.85 -0.89
CA VAL A 352 -3.82 20.76 0.01
C VAL A 352 -3.91 22.17 -0.56
N LYS A 353 -2.82 22.70 -1.12
CA LYS A 353 -2.78 24.04 -1.73
C LYS A 353 -3.70 24.13 -2.94
N GLN A 354 -3.66 23.14 -3.84
CA GLN A 354 -4.57 23.09 -4.98
C GLN A 354 -6.03 23.04 -4.53
N TYR A 355 -6.33 22.17 -3.56
CA TYR A 355 -7.67 22.04 -3.01
C TYR A 355 -8.18 23.35 -2.38
N LEU A 356 -7.36 24.01 -1.55
CA LEU A 356 -7.70 25.31 -0.96
C LEU A 356 -7.86 26.41 -2.02
N LYS A 357 -7.18 26.32 -3.17
CA LYS A 357 -7.36 27.25 -4.28
C LYS A 357 -8.74 27.08 -4.94
N GLU A 358 -9.15 25.83 -5.15
CA GLU A 358 -10.46 25.45 -5.69
C GLU A 358 -11.60 25.76 -4.70
N LEU A 359 -11.31 25.75 -3.40
CA LEU A 359 -12.26 26.11 -2.34
C LEU A 359 -12.96 27.46 -2.58
N ARG A 360 -12.21 28.45 -3.06
CA ARG A 360 -12.73 29.81 -3.30
C ARG A 360 -13.72 29.89 -4.47
N ARG A 361 -13.86 28.80 -5.23
CA ARG A 361 -14.78 28.65 -6.37
C ARG A 361 -15.87 27.60 -6.08
N THR A 362 -15.91 27.05 -4.87
CA THR A 362 -16.89 26.04 -4.47
C THR A 362 -18.25 26.70 -4.26
N GLU A 363 -19.32 26.02 -4.68
CA GLU A 363 -20.69 26.49 -4.54
C GLU A 363 -21.02 26.90 -3.10
N GLY A 364 -21.50 28.14 -2.95
CA GLY A 364 -21.86 28.80 -1.69
C GLY A 364 -20.67 29.27 -0.82
N LEU A 365 -19.42 29.12 -1.29
CA LEU A 365 -18.21 29.70 -0.69
C LEU A 365 -17.53 30.75 -1.59
N GLU A 366 -18.23 31.22 -2.63
CA GLU A 366 -17.69 32.19 -3.61
C GLU A 366 -17.32 33.53 -2.95
N PHE A 367 -17.89 33.83 -1.78
CA PHE A 367 -17.51 35.01 -0.99
C PHE A 367 -16.03 34.99 -0.58
N LEU A 368 -15.39 33.81 -0.46
CA LEU A 368 -13.96 33.67 -0.20
C LEU A 368 -13.10 34.21 -1.35
N ALA A 369 -13.65 34.34 -2.55
CA ALA A 369 -12.98 35.03 -3.65
C ALA A 369 -12.89 36.55 -3.40
N ARG A 370 -13.78 37.12 -2.58
CA ARG A 370 -13.91 38.58 -2.37
C ARG A 370 -13.21 39.11 -1.12
N ILE A 371 -12.69 38.22 -0.28
CA ILE A 371 -11.99 38.57 0.96
C ILE A 371 -10.58 37.96 0.98
N PRO A 372 -9.60 38.59 1.67
CA PRO A 372 -8.29 38.01 1.88
C PRO A 372 -8.33 36.65 2.60
N MET A 373 -7.47 35.74 2.16
CA MET A 373 -7.27 34.43 2.79
C MET A 373 -5.78 34.17 3.04
N ALA A 374 -5.41 34.00 4.31
CA ALA A 374 -4.05 33.63 4.72
C ALA A 374 -3.98 32.11 4.96
N ILE A 375 -2.94 31.45 4.47
CA ILE A 375 -2.70 30.02 4.68
C ILE A 375 -1.31 29.82 5.25
N ASN A 376 -1.22 29.12 6.37
CA ASN A 376 0.03 28.76 7.03
C ASN A 376 0.10 27.24 7.16
N LEU A 377 0.93 26.62 6.33
CA LEU A 377 1.19 25.19 6.35
C LEU A 377 2.40 24.92 7.24
N VAL A 378 2.23 24.05 8.23
CA VAL A 378 3.25 23.68 9.21
C VAL A 378 3.42 22.17 9.18
N GLY A 379 4.65 21.71 9.23
CA GLY A 379 5.01 20.30 9.31
C GLY A 379 4.53 19.68 10.61
N SER A 380 4.33 18.37 10.60
CA SER A 380 4.04 17.57 11.80
C SER A 380 5.12 17.69 12.88
N ASP A 381 6.34 18.04 12.47
CA ASP A 381 7.52 18.31 13.29
C ASP A 381 7.54 19.74 13.86
N GLY A 382 6.59 20.59 13.47
CA GLY A 382 6.49 21.98 13.88
C GLY A 382 7.21 22.97 12.96
N ASP A 383 7.93 22.48 11.95
CA ASP A 383 8.67 23.34 11.03
C ASP A 383 7.74 24.01 10.00
N PRO A 384 7.96 25.28 9.61
CA PRO A 384 7.17 25.91 8.57
C PRO A 384 7.32 25.19 7.22
N ILE A 385 6.21 24.80 6.58
CA ILE A 385 6.22 24.29 5.20
C ILE A 385 6.12 25.47 4.23
N GLU A 386 5.03 26.24 4.31
CA GLU A 386 4.76 27.34 3.37
C GLU A 386 3.79 28.35 4.02
N LYS A 387 3.95 29.62 3.69
CA LYS A 387 3.00 30.69 4.02
C LYS A 387 2.50 31.35 2.76
N LEU A 388 1.19 31.40 2.58
CA LEU A 388 0.54 31.99 1.43
C LEU A 388 -0.44 33.08 1.89
N ALA A 389 -0.56 34.13 1.09
CA ALA A 389 -1.58 35.15 1.26
C ALA A 389 -2.26 35.36 -0.09
N TRP A 390 -3.57 35.14 -0.13
CA TRP A 390 -4.38 35.34 -1.33
C TRP A 390 -5.28 36.55 -1.12
N GLY A 391 -5.14 37.55 -1.97
CA GLY A 391 -6.04 38.71 -2.01
C GLY A 391 -7.38 38.39 -2.67
N PRO A 392 -8.33 39.35 -2.68
CA PRO A 392 -9.55 39.25 -3.47
C PRO A 392 -9.21 38.95 -4.93
N MET A 393 -9.94 38.03 -5.58
CA MET A 393 -9.80 37.82 -7.01
C MET A 393 -10.35 39.05 -7.73
N GLU A 394 -9.57 39.64 -8.63
CA GLU A 394 -10.06 40.70 -9.52
C GLU A 394 -11.13 40.11 -10.44
N ASN A 395 -12.27 40.79 -10.57
CA ASN A 395 -13.29 40.42 -11.54
C ASN A 395 -12.71 40.61 -12.94
N SER A 396 -12.40 39.52 -13.65
CA SER A 396 -12.12 39.58 -15.07
C SER A 396 -13.43 39.86 -15.83
N THR A 397 -13.83 41.13 -15.87
CA THR A 397 -14.77 41.65 -16.88
C THR A 397 -13.94 42.34 -17.97
N THR A 398 -13.59 41.58 -19.01
CA THR A 398 -13.58 41.97 -20.43
C THR A 398 -12.95 40.84 -21.22
N ASP A 399 -13.76 39.91 -21.70
CA ASP A 399 -13.48 39.25 -22.97
C ASP A 399 -14.68 39.60 -23.88
N THR A 400 -14.65 40.82 -24.39
CA THR A 400 -15.45 41.19 -25.56
C THR A 400 -14.81 40.50 -26.75
N GLN A 401 -15.28 39.28 -27.03
CA GLN A 401 -15.29 38.77 -28.38
C GLN A 401 -16.19 39.70 -29.21
N GLN A 402 -15.56 40.49 -30.08
CA GLN A 402 -16.24 41.04 -31.26
C GLN A 402 -15.99 40.11 -32.45
N PRO A 403 -16.96 40.05 -33.38
CA PRO A 403 -17.29 38.87 -34.19
C PRO A 403 -16.28 38.48 -35.27
#